data_AF-A0A655JKH2-F1
#
_entry.id   AF-A0A655JKH2-F1
#
_cell.length_a   1.000
_cell.length_b   1.000
_cell.length_c   1.000
_cell.angle_alpha   90.00
_cell.angle_beta   90.00
_cell.angle_gamma   90.00
#
_symmetry.space_group_name_H-M   'P 1'
#
loop_
_entity.id
_entity.type
_entity.pdbx_description
1 polymer ?
#
loop_
_entity_poly.entity_id
_entity_poly.type
_entity_poly.pdbx_seq_one_letter_code
_entity_poly.pdbx_strand_id
1 'polypeptide(L)' 'MGPLTAGSGLNITVWSYVDQLNISVLTDGSTVQDPHEVTAGMIADFIEIRRAAGLSVELTVVESAMAQA' A
#
# COMPACT_ATOMS: atom_id res chain seq x y z
N MET A 1 -3.24 -11.09 4.95
CA MET A 1 -2.45 -11.24 3.72
C MET A 1 -2.67 -12.63 3.16
N GLY A 2 -2.95 -12.72 1.85
CA GLY A 2 -2.88 -14.00 1.14
C GLY A 2 -1.43 -14.41 0.85
N PRO A 3 -1.16 -15.68 0.55
CA PRO A 3 0.19 -16.12 0.18
C PRO A 3 0.61 -15.59 -1.19
N LEU A 4 1.92 -15.55 -1.45
CA LEU A 4 2.45 -15.39 -2.80
C LEU A 4 2.29 -16.74 -3.54
N THR A 5 1.29 -16.84 -4.41
CA THR A 5 1.02 -18.04 -5.18
C THR A 5 2.16 -18.31 -6.18
N ALA A 6 2.52 -19.58 -6.37
CA ALA A 6 3.54 -19.98 -7.33
C ALA A 6 3.28 -19.39 -8.72
N GLY A 7 4.31 -18.78 -9.31
CA GLY A 7 4.21 -18.08 -10.60
C GLY A 7 3.74 -16.62 -10.53
N SER A 8 3.41 -16.10 -9.35
CA SER A 8 3.11 -14.68 -9.15
C SER A 8 4.35 -13.93 -8.64
N GLY A 9 4.77 -12.89 -9.36
CA GLY A 9 5.88 -12.02 -8.92
C GLY A 9 5.48 -10.99 -7.85
N LEU A 10 4.19 -10.74 -7.69
CA LEU A 10 3.63 -9.73 -6.79
C LEU A 10 2.26 -10.18 -6.25
N ASN A 11 1.99 -9.92 -4.97
CA ASN A 11 0.67 -10.00 -4.37
C ASN A 11 0.45 -8.75 -3.54
N ILE A 12 -0.64 -8.03 -3.81
CA ILE A 12 -1.04 -6.85 -3.05
C ILE A 12 -2.38 -7.14 -2.41
N THR A 13 -2.49 -6.98 -1.10
CA THR A 13 -3.77 -6.97 -0.40
C THR A 13 -4.01 -5.58 0.18
N VAL A 14 -5.16 -5.01 -0.15
CA VAL A 14 -5.61 -3.72 0.37
C VAL A 14 -6.91 -3.92 1.14
N TRP A 15 -7.00 -3.32 2.31
CA TRP A 15 -8.21 -3.34 3.11
C TRP A 15 -8.37 -2.03 3.87
N SER A 16 -9.62 -1.60 4.02
CA SER A 16 -9.96 -0.44 4.82
C SER A 16 -10.72 -0.89 6.07
N TYR A 17 -10.38 -0.32 7.22
CA TYR A 17 -11.12 -0.52 8.45
C TYR A 17 -11.24 0.78 9.22
N VAL A 18 -12.47 1.20 9.52
CA VAL A 18 -12.78 2.49 10.14
C VAL A 18 -12.13 3.64 9.36
N ASP A 19 -11.07 4.25 9.88
CA ASP A 19 -10.34 5.40 9.34
C ASP A 19 -8.98 5.02 8.75
N GLN A 20 -8.64 3.72 8.73
CA GLN A 20 -7.36 3.21 8.26
C GLN A 20 -7.48 2.52 6.91
N LEU A 21 -6.53 2.81 6.02
CA LEU A 21 -6.29 2.05 4.80
C LEU A 21 -4.96 1.31 4.96
N ASN A 22 -5.00 -0.01 4.88
CA ASN A 22 -3.84 -0.86 5.03
C ASN A 22 -3.49 -1.49 3.68
N ILE A 23 -2.21 -1.40 3.33
CA ILE A 23 -1.63 -1.94 2.10
C ILE A 23 -0.52 -2.89 2.54
N SER A 24 -0.55 -4.11 2.03
CA SER A 24 0.56 -5.02 2.24
C SER A 24 0.88 -5.75 0.94
N VAL A 25 2.19 -5.91 0.75
CA VAL A 25 2.81 -6.32 -0.51
C VAL A 25 3.71 -7.52 -0.22
N LEU A 26 3.58 -8.54 -1.04
CA LEU A 26 4.52 -9.66 -1.10
C LEU A 26 5.11 -9.70 -2.51
N THR A 27 6.40 -9.96 -2.61
CA THR A 27 7.10 -10.12 -3.89
C THR A 27 7.99 -11.35 -3.88
N ASP A 28 8.29 -11.87 -5.07
CA ASP A 28 9.19 -13.00 -5.30
C ASP A 28 10.68 -12.62 -5.17
N GLY A 29 11.01 -11.32 -5.04
CA GLY A 29 12.38 -10.82 -4.95
C GLY A 29 13.14 -10.79 -6.29
N SER A 30 12.65 -11.48 -7.33
CA SER A 30 13.21 -11.45 -8.68
C SER A 30 12.56 -10.42 -9.59
N THR A 31 11.26 -10.16 -9.39
CA THR A 31 10.47 -9.20 -10.16
C THR A 31 10.58 -7.81 -9.54
N VAL A 32 10.36 -7.73 -8.22
CA VAL A 32 10.56 -6.53 -7.42
C VAL A 32 11.48 -6.92 -6.27
N GLN A 33 12.61 -6.23 -6.16
CA GLN A 33 13.60 -6.56 -5.14
C GLN A 33 13.19 -6.04 -3.77
N ASP A 34 12.60 -4.84 -3.73
CA ASP A 34 12.13 -4.19 -2.52
C ASP A 34 10.60 -3.96 -2.57
N PRO A 35 9.79 -4.69 -1.77
CA PRO A 35 8.35 -4.45 -1.71
C PRO A 35 7.99 -3.06 -1.14
N HIS A 36 8.89 -2.40 -0.41
CA HIS A 36 8.62 -1.07 0.13
C HIS A 36 8.52 0.00 -0.96
N GLU A 37 9.26 -0.15 -2.07
CA GLU A 37 9.13 0.71 -3.25
C GLU A 37 7.69 0.69 -3.80
N VAL A 38 7.05 -0.49 -3.82
CA VAL A 38 5.66 -0.65 -4.25
C VAL A 38 4.71 0.04 -3.27
N THR A 39 4.89 -0.16 -1.96
CA THR A 39 4.02 0.50 -0.97
C THR A 39 4.15 2.02 -1.02
N ALA A 40 5.37 2.55 -1.19
CA ALA A 40 5.61 3.99 -1.32
C ALA A 40 4.98 4.56 -2.60
N GLY A 41 5.12 3.85 -3.73
CA GLY A 41 4.48 4.21 -4.98
C GLY A 41 2.96 4.24 -4.86
N MET A 42 2.35 3.23 -4.23
CA MET A 42 0.90 3.18 -4.01
C MET A 42 0.41 4.34 -3.13
N ILE A 43 1.16 4.75 -2.11
CA ILE A 43 0.83 5.92 -1.28
C ILE A 43 0.87 7.20 -2.12
N ALA A 44 1.91 7.38 -2.94
CA ALA A 44 2.03 8.54 -3.82
C ALA A 44 0.88 8.59 -4.84
N ASP A 45 0.58 7.47 -5.50
CA ASP A 45 -0.53 7.38 -6.46
C ASP A 45 -1.88 7.63 -5.81
N PHE A 46 -2.08 7.17 -4.57
CA PHE A 46 -3.30 7.45 -3.81
C PHE A 46 -3.46 8.95 -3.51
N ILE A 47 -2.36 9.64 -3.19
CA ILE A 47 -2.36 11.10 -3.01
C ILE A 47 -2.71 11.81 -4.33
N GLU A 48 -2.20 11.34 -5.47
CA GLU A 48 -2.54 11.90 -6.78
C GLU A 48 -4.02 11.67 -7.14
N ILE A 49 -4.57 10.49 -6.85
CA ILE A 49 -6.01 10.22 -7.01
C ILE A 49 -6.85 11.17 -6.14
N ARG A 50 -6.46 11.37 -4.88
CA ARG A 50 -7.14 12.32 -3.96
C ARG A 50 -7.09 13.74 -4.50
N ARG A 51 -5.94 14.18 -5.02
CA ARG A 51 -5.79 15.49 -5.65
C ARG A 51 -6.75 15.65 -6.83
N ALA A 52 -6.77 14.67 -7.74
CA ALA A 52 -7.64 14.69 -8.92
C ALA A 52 -9.14 14.68 -8.54
N ALA A 53 -9.49 14.06 -7.41
CA ALA A 53 -10.84 14.04 -6.88
C ALA A 53 -11.23 15.30 -6.08
N GLY A 54 -10.33 16.29 -5.92
CA GLY A 54 -10.58 17.50 -5.12
C GLY A 54 -10.53 17.27 -3.61
N LEU A 55 -9.93 16.17 -3.15
CA LEU A 55 -9.71 15.85 -1.74
C LEU A 55 -8.34 16.36 -1.27
N SER A 56 -8.18 16.53 0.05
CA SER A 56 -6.88 16.90 0.63
C SER A 56 -5.80 15.88 0.28
N VAL A 57 -4.63 16.37 -0.13
CA VAL A 57 -3.42 15.58 -0.41
C VAL A 57 -2.67 15.17 0.86
N GLU A 58 -2.94 15.85 1.98
CA GLU A 58 -2.38 15.48 3.27
C GLU A 58 -3.12 14.26 3.80
N LEU A 59 -2.37 13.19 4.07
CA LEU A 59 -2.90 11.98 4.65
C LEU A 59 -2.97 12.15 6.17
N THR A 60 -4.13 11.81 6.74
CA THR A 60 -4.33 11.81 8.19
C THR A 60 -3.52 10.69 8.82
N VAL A 61 -2.69 11.04 9.80
CA VAL A 61 -2.02 10.04 10.65
C VAL A 61 -3.05 9.47 11.61
N VAL A 62 -3.23 8.15 11.58
CA VAL A 62 -4.08 7.44 12.54
C VAL A 62 -3.19 6.91 13.65
N GLU A 63 -3.22 7.53 14.84
CA GLU A 63 -2.31 7.21 15.95
C GLU A 63 -2.44 5.76 16.46
N SER A 64 -3.62 5.16 16.27
CA SER A 64 -3.88 3.76 16.61
C SER A 64 -3.39 2.77 15.55
N ALA A 65 -2.99 3.25 14.38
CA ALA A 65 -2.42 2.40 13.34
C ALA A 65 -1.02 1.92 13.76
N MET A 66 -0.68 0.69 13.36
CA MET A 66 0.69 0.21 13.52
C MET A 66 1.62 1.06 12.65
N ALA A 67 2.81 1.37 13.16
CA ALA A 67 3.84 2.05 12.37
C ALA A 67 4.19 1.22 11.12
N GLN A 68 4.43 1.89 10.00
CA GLN A 68 5.04 1.24 8.84
C GLN A 68 6.42 0.71 9.25
N ALA A 69 6.65 -0.58 8.99
CA ALA A 69 7.90 -1.27 9.23
C ALA A 69 8.87 -1.10 8.06
#